data_AF-A0A530LLN3-F1
#
_entry.id   AF-A0A530LLN3-F1
#
_cell.length_a   1.000
_cell.length_b   1.000
_cell.length_c   1.000
_cell.angle_alpha   90.00
_cell.angle_beta   90.00
_cell.angle_gamma   90.00
#
_symmetry.space_group_name_H-M   'P 1'
#
loop_
_entity.id
_entity.type
_entity.pdbx_description
1 polymer ?
#
loop_
_entity_poly.entity_id
_entity_poly.type
_entity_poly.pdbx_seq_one_letter_code
_entity_poly.pdbx_strand_id
1 'polypeptide(L)'
;MRSLLFVPGDSEKKLEKGFGVGADVIIVDLEDSIAAKNKDLARDTAARFIAEHRHRTNSVIYVRVNDLSTGLTDDDLAELVPAKPDGIMLPKSSGGLDVQHLSAKLRVHEAESGLPDGAIKILPIITETAAGVLAAATYARASARLVGLTWGAEDLSAAIGARLH
;
A
#
# COMPACT_ATOMS: atom_id res chain seq x y z
N MET A 1 6.48 4.03 14.55
CA MET A 1 7.11 3.53 13.31
C MET A 1 8.34 4.39 13.04
N ARG A 2 9.54 3.83 13.15
CA ARG A 2 10.81 4.55 12.95
C ARG A 2 11.44 4.27 11.59
N SER A 3 11.12 3.13 10.97
CA SER A 3 11.65 2.71 9.68
C SER A 3 10.58 2.06 8.80
N LEU A 4 10.52 2.49 7.54
CA LEU A 4 9.66 1.94 6.49
C LEU A 4 10.59 1.42 5.38
N LEU A 5 10.55 0.11 5.12
CA LEU A 5 11.39 -0.53 4.09
C LEU A 5 10.54 -0.95 2.90
N PHE A 6 10.77 -0.34 1.74
CA PHE A 6 10.14 -0.75 0.48
C PHE A 6 10.84 -1.97 -0.11
N VAL A 7 10.05 -2.94 -0.56
CA VAL A 7 10.52 -4.20 -1.14
C VAL A 7 9.66 -4.55 -2.35
N PRO A 8 10.22 -4.71 -3.57
CA PRO A 8 9.45 -5.10 -4.74
C PRO A 8 8.77 -6.47 -4.56
N GLY A 9 7.48 -6.55 -4.89
CA GLY A 9 6.66 -7.76 -4.75
C GLY A 9 6.97 -8.87 -5.75
N ASP A 10 7.67 -8.59 -6.85
CA ASP A 10 8.00 -9.56 -7.91
C ASP A 10 9.27 -10.39 -7.65
N SER A 11 9.86 -10.29 -6.46
CA SER A 11 11.14 -10.95 -6.16
C SER A 11 11.17 -11.56 -4.77
N GLU A 12 10.96 -12.87 -4.68
CA GLU A 12 11.08 -13.64 -3.42
C GLU A 12 12.40 -13.38 -2.71
N LYS A 13 13.52 -13.40 -3.44
CA LYS A 13 14.84 -13.12 -2.86
C LYS A 13 14.91 -11.76 -2.15
N LYS A 14 14.24 -10.73 -2.69
CA LYS A 14 14.20 -9.40 -2.06
C LYS A 14 13.24 -9.41 -0.86
N LEU A 15 12.10 -10.09 -0.97
CA LEU A 15 11.14 -10.26 0.12
C LEU A 15 11.76 -10.99 1.32
N GLU A 16 12.47 -12.09 1.10
CA GLU A 16 13.22 -12.83 2.12
C GLU A 16 14.22 -11.93 2.84
N LYS A 17 15.02 -11.18 2.07
CA LYS A 17 15.98 -10.24 2.63
C LYS A 17 15.27 -9.15 3.43
N GLY A 18 14.19 -8.57 2.89
CA GLY A 18 13.41 -7.51 3.54
C GLY A 18 12.83 -7.95 4.88
N PHE A 19 12.24 -9.15 4.94
CA PHE A 19 11.67 -9.72 6.17
C PHE A 19 12.75 -10.03 7.22
N GLY A 20 13.99 -10.28 6.80
CA GLY A 20 15.13 -10.53 7.69
C GLY A 20 15.83 -9.29 8.25
N VAL A 21 15.55 -8.07 7.75
CA VAL A 21 16.27 -6.84 8.14
C VAL A 21 15.83 -6.31 9.52
N GLY A 22 14.62 -6.63 9.96
CA GLY A 22 14.07 -6.13 11.23
C GLY A 22 13.62 -4.67 11.19
N ALA A 23 13.11 -4.20 10.03
CA ALA A 23 12.45 -2.90 9.94
C ALA A 23 11.15 -2.88 10.78
N ASP A 24 10.74 -1.70 11.28
CA ASP A 24 9.47 -1.59 11.99
C ASP A 24 8.30 -1.89 11.04
N VAL A 25 8.40 -1.44 9.78
CA VAL A 25 7.39 -1.64 8.73
C VAL A 25 8.06 -2.10 7.44
N ILE A 26 7.48 -3.12 6.81
CA ILE A 26 7.85 -3.57 5.48
C ILE A 26 6.71 -3.20 4.54
N ILE A 27 7.04 -2.53 3.45
CA ILE A 27 6.09 -2.16 2.39
C ILE A 27 6.43 -3.03 1.18
N VAL A 28 5.61 -4.06 0.96
CA VAL A 28 5.68 -4.84 -0.26
C VAL A 28 5.08 -3.99 -1.37
N ASP A 29 5.85 -3.72 -2.41
CA ASP A 29 5.46 -2.77 -3.45
C ASP A 29 4.99 -3.48 -4.71
N LEU A 30 3.75 -3.17 -5.12
CA LEU A 30 3.16 -3.61 -6.39
C LEU A 30 3.10 -2.49 -7.43
N GLU A 31 3.50 -1.27 -7.07
CA GLU A 31 3.33 -0.08 -7.90
C GLU A 31 4.61 0.23 -8.71
N ASP A 32 5.28 1.35 -8.45
CA ASP A 32 6.28 1.91 -9.37
C ASP A 32 7.55 1.06 -9.49
N SER A 33 7.84 0.17 -8.53
CA SER A 33 8.96 -0.78 -8.67
C SER A 33 8.67 -1.98 -9.59
N ILE A 34 7.42 -2.14 -10.05
CA ILE A 34 6.97 -3.30 -10.83
C ILE A 34 6.65 -2.91 -12.27
N ALA A 35 7.32 -3.54 -13.23
CA ALA A 35 7.01 -3.37 -14.64
C ALA A 35 5.57 -3.82 -14.94
N ALA A 36 4.87 -3.12 -15.84
CA ALA A 36 3.45 -3.39 -16.15
C ALA A 36 3.16 -4.88 -16.47
N LYS A 37 4.03 -5.52 -17.25
CA LYS A 37 3.91 -6.95 -17.61
C LYS A 37 4.10 -7.93 -16.44
N ASN A 38 4.64 -7.47 -15.32
CA ASN A 38 4.93 -8.27 -14.14
C ASN A 38 3.90 -8.05 -13.00
N LYS A 39 2.88 -7.21 -13.18
CA LYS A 39 1.93 -6.88 -12.11
C LYS A 39 1.21 -8.13 -11.57
N ASP A 40 0.74 -8.99 -12.47
CA ASP A 40 0.07 -10.24 -12.10
C ASP A 40 1.01 -11.16 -11.30
N LEU A 41 2.24 -11.35 -11.80
CA LEU A 41 3.27 -12.13 -11.12
C LEU A 41 3.61 -11.55 -9.74
N ALA A 42 3.70 -10.23 -9.62
CA ALA A 42 4.03 -9.54 -8.39
C ALA A 42 2.94 -9.74 -7.32
N ARG A 43 1.66 -9.69 -7.70
CA ARG A 43 0.53 -9.98 -6.79
C ARG A 43 0.60 -11.38 -6.23
N ASP A 44 0.69 -12.39 -7.11
CA ASP A 44 0.78 -13.80 -6.74
C ASP A 44 2.00 -14.07 -5.83
N THR A 45 3.16 -13.57 -6.24
CA THR A 45 4.41 -13.72 -5.48
C THR A 45 4.29 -13.07 -4.10
N ALA A 46 3.80 -11.83 -4.02
CA ALA A 46 3.62 -11.12 -2.77
C ALA A 46 2.62 -11.81 -1.84
N ALA A 47 1.45 -12.19 -2.34
CA ALA A 47 0.40 -12.83 -1.54
C ALA A 47 0.87 -14.16 -0.96
N ARG A 48 1.41 -15.04 -1.82
CA ARG A 48 1.96 -16.33 -1.38
C ARG A 48 3.07 -16.13 -0.37
N PHE A 49 4.02 -15.23 -0.65
CA PHE A 49 5.14 -14.98 0.24
C PHE A 49 4.69 -14.48 1.62
N ILE A 50 3.77 -13.50 1.67
CA ILE A 50 3.23 -12.96 2.93
C ILE A 50 2.53 -14.09 3.71
N ALA A 51 1.66 -14.86 3.06
CA ALA A 51 0.92 -15.94 3.70
C ALA A 51 1.85 -17.01 4.32
N GLU A 52 2.89 -17.39 3.58
CA GLU A 52 3.87 -18.39 4.03
C GLU A 52 4.80 -17.86 5.12
N HIS A 53 5.19 -16.59 5.07
CA HIS A 53 6.32 -16.07 5.85
C HIS A 53 5.97 -15.02 6.91
N ARG A 54 4.69 -14.64 7.06
CA ARG A 54 4.25 -13.65 8.08
C ARG A 54 4.80 -13.95 9.48
N HIS A 55 4.80 -15.22 9.87
CA HIS A 55 5.24 -15.69 11.19
C HIS A 55 6.74 -15.52 11.45
N ARG A 56 7.55 -15.23 10.41
CA ARG A 56 9.00 -15.07 10.52
C ARG A 56 9.44 -13.64 10.85
N THR A 57 8.52 -12.69 10.88
CA THR A 57 8.82 -11.28 11.16
C THR A 57 7.82 -10.67 12.13
N ASN A 58 8.33 -9.80 13.01
CA ASN A 58 7.53 -8.95 13.89
C ASN A 58 7.22 -7.58 13.25
N SER A 59 7.73 -7.32 12.04
CA SER A 59 7.42 -6.10 11.30
C SER A 59 5.92 -5.99 11.01
N VAL A 60 5.41 -4.76 10.96
CA VAL A 60 4.11 -4.49 10.37
C VAL A 60 4.24 -4.58 8.84
N ILE A 61 3.35 -5.29 8.18
CA ILE A 61 3.39 -5.50 6.73
C ILE A 61 2.31 -4.65 6.07
N TYR A 62 2.75 -3.70 5.28
CA TYR A 62 1.91 -2.97 4.35
C TYR A 62 2.15 -3.48 2.94
N VAL A 63 1.12 -3.41 2.10
CA VAL A 63 1.28 -3.57 0.65
C VAL A 63 0.92 -2.26 -0.02
N ARG A 64 1.84 -1.70 -0.81
CA ARG A 64 1.54 -0.57 -1.70
C ARG A 64 0.90 -1.13 -2.97
N VAL A 65 -0.41 -0.93 -3.08
CA VAL A 65 -1.22 -1.33 -4.24
C VAL A 65 -1.00 -0.36 -5.39
N ASN A 66 -1.52 -0.70 -6.56
CA ASN A 66 -1.59 0.24 -7.68
C ASN A 66 -2.63 1.34 -7.43
N ASP A 67 -2.37 2.52 -8.00
CA ASP A 67 -3.27 3.68 -7.98
C ASP A 67 -4.71 3.30 -8.41
N LEU A 68 -5.69 3.86 -7.69
CA LEU A 68 -7.13 3.64 -7.92
C LEU A 68 -7.60 3.93 -9.34
N SER A 69 -6.92 4.80 -10.08
CA SER A 69 -7.24 5.16 -11.47
C SER A 69 -6.77 4.12 -12.49
N THR A 70 -5.92 3.18 -12.10
CA THR A 70 -5.33 2.18 -13.02
C THR A 70 -6.28 1.04 -13.35
N GLY A 71 -7.31 0.84 -12.51
CA GLY A 71 -8.19 -0.34 -12.58
C GLY A 71 -7.57 -1.62 -12.02
N LEU A 72 -6.32 -1.59 -11.53
CA LEU A 72 -5.61 -2.77 -11.02
C LEU A 72 -5.80 -3.00 -9.52
N THR A 73 -6.31 -2.02 -8.78
CA THR A 73 -6.40 -2.10 -7.32
C THR A 73 -7.31 -3.23 -6.85
N ASP A 74 -8.40 -3.54 -7.55
CA ASP A 74 -9.29 -4.64 -7.15
C ASP A 74 -8.59 -6.00 -7.29
N ASP A 75 -7.79 -6.20 -8.34
CA ASP A 75 -6.98 -7.41 -8.51
C ASP A 75 -5.91 -7.51 -7.41
N ASP A 76 -5.28 -6.37 -7.05
CA ASP A 76 -4.33 -6.33 -5.94
C ASP A 76 -5.00 -6.74 -4.62
N LEU A 77 -6.19 -6.21 -4.32
CA LEU A 77 -6.91 -6.52 -3.09
C LEU A 77 -7.42 -7.95 -3.05
N ALA A 78 -7.95 -8.47 -4.16
CA ALA A 78 -8.45 -9.84 -4.25
C ALA A 78 -7.38 -10.87 -3.90
N GLU A 79 -6.14 -10.65 -4.34
CA GLU A 79 -5.03 -11.56 -4.08
C GLU A 79 -4.40 -11.36 -2.69
N LEU A 80 -4.31 -10.10 -2.22
CA LEU A 80 -3.56 -9.79 -0.99
C LEU A 80 -4.38 -9.84 0.28
N VAL A 81 -5.68 -9.51 0.26
CA VAL A 81 -6.52 -9.53 1.46
C VAL A 81 -6.55 -10.92 2.11
N PRO A 82 -6.66 -12.04 1.37
CA PRO A 82 -6.53 -13.39 1.93
C PRO A 82 -5.19 -13.66 2.61
N ALA A 83 -4.10 -13.00 2.20
CA ALA A 83 -2.78 -13.10 2.81
C ALA A 83 -2.66 -12.28 4.12
N LYS A 84 -3.70 -11.52 4.49
CA LYS A 84 -3.84 -10.79 5.76
C LYS A 84 -2.68 -9.82 6.08
N PRO A 85 -2.33 -8.89 5.16
CA PRO A 85 -1.42 -7.80 5.51
C PRO A 85 -2.04 -6.92 6.61
N ASP A 86 -1.20 -6.21 7.36
CA ASP A 86 -1.68 -5.31 8.41
C ASP A 86 -2.32 -4.04 7.83
N GLY A 87 -1.93 -3.67 6.61
CA GLY A 87 -2.52 -2.53 5.93
C GLY A 87 -2.20 -2.42 4.45
N ILE A 88 -2.91 -1.51 3.79
CA ILE A 88 -2.67 -1.09 2.41
C ILE A 88 -2.09 0.32 2.43
N MET A 89 -0.98 0.48 1.72
CA MET A 89 -0.46 1.80 1.38
C MET A 89 -1.12 2.25 0.08
N LEU A 90 -1.83 3.38 0.12
CA LEU A 90 -2.58 3.92 -1.02
C LEU A 90 -1.73 5.00 -1.70
N PRO A 91 -1.15 4.74 -2.87
CA PRO A 91 -0.39 5.76 -3.59
C PRO A 91 -1.30 6.80 -4.22
N LYS A 92 -0.70 7.95 -4.57
CA LYS A 92 -1.26 9.03 -5.40
C LYS A 92 -2.63 9.51 -4.94
N SER A 93 -2.87 9.37 -3.64
CA SER A 93 -4.13 9.74 -3.02
C SER A 93 -4.31 11.25 -3.13
N SER A 94 -5.47 11.66 -3.62
CA SER A 94 -5.83 13.05 -3.93
C SER A 94 -6.88 13.62 -2.96
N GLY A 95 -7.29 12.87 -1.94
CA GLY A 95 -8.10 13.36 -0.83
C GLY A 95 -8.72 12.25 0.02
N GLY A 96 -9.51 12.64 1.02
CA GLY A 96 -10.22 11.71 1.90
C GLY A 96 -11.24 10.81 1.20
N LEU A 97 -11.77 11.23 0.04
CA LEU A 97 -12.66 10.39 -0.77
C LEU A 97 -11.96 9.13 -1.29
N ASP A 98 -10.68 9.20 -1.64
CA ASP A 98 -9.93 8.03 -2.10
C ASP A 98 -9.75 7.02 -0.96
N VAL A 99 -9.52 7.51 0.26
CA VAL A 99 -9.46 6.66 1.46
C VAL A 99 -10.82 6.00 1.73
N GLN A 100 -11.92 6.74 1.56
CA GLN A 100 -13.27 6.16 1.69
C GLN A 100 -13.54 5.11 0.62
N HIS A 101 -13.12 5.37 -0.62
CA HIS A 101 -13.26 4.45 -1.74
C HIS A 101 -12.49 3.15 -1.47
N LEU A 102 -11.21 3.23 -1.10
CA LEU A 102 -10.43 2.06 -0.73
C LEU A 102 -11.03 1.35 0.50
N SER A 103 -11.51 2.10 1.49
CA SER A 103 -12.17 1.53 2.67
C SER A 103 -13.45 0.75 2.33
N ALA A 104 -14.17 1.13 1.27
CA ALA A 104 -15.35 0.40 0.81
C ALA A 104 -14.95 -0.89 0.08
N LYS A 105 -13.94 -0.84 -0.79
CA LYS A 105 -13.37 -2.03 -1.46
C LYS A 105 -12.86 -3.05 -0.45
N LEU A 106 -12.06 -2.61 0.53
CA LEU A 106 -11.53 -3.48 1.58
C LEU A 106 -12.62 -4.19 2.38
N ARG A 107 -13.75 -3.53 2.66
CA ARG A 107 -14.86 -4.18 3.38
C ARG A 107 -15.41 -5.39 2.62
N VAL A 108 -15.52 -5.30 1.30
CA VAL A 108 -16.00 -6.40 0.45
C VAL A 108 -15.00 -7.56 0.52
N HIS A 109 -13.73 -7.30 0.21
CA HIS A 109 -12.71 -8.35 0.20
C HIS A 109 -12.45 -8.97 1.58
N GLU A 110 -12.55 -8.19 2.66
CA GLU A 110 -12.46 -8.73 4.02
C GLU A 110 -13.62 -9.67 4.31
N ALA A 111 -14.86 -9.30 3.94
CA ALA A 111 -16.01 -10.16 4.12
C ALA A 111 -15.88 -11.46 3.32
N GLU A 112 -15.43 -11.38 2.06
CA GLU A 112 -15.15 -12.55 1.21
C GLU A 112 -14.05 -13.45 1.80
N SER A 113 -13.07 -12.86 2.48
CA SER A 113 -11.94 -13.56 3.11
C SER A 113 -12.21 -14.00 4.56
N GLY A 114 -13.42 -13.80 5.07
CA GLY A 114 -13.78 -14.12 6.46
C GLY A 114 -13.03 -13.29 7.52
N LEU A 115 -12.61 -12.08 7.16
CA LEU A 115 -11.96 -11.11 8.04
C LEU A 115 -12.98 -10.12 8.64
N PRO A 116 -12.76 -9.65 9.87
CA PRO A 116 -13.62 -8.63 10.46
C PRO A 116 -13.46 -7.27 9.75
N ASP A 117 -14.56 -6.51 9.61
CA ASP A 117 -14.53 -5.16 9.02
C ASP A 117 -13.54 -4.28 9.78
N GLY A 118 -12.58 -3.72 9.04
CA GLY A 118 -11.56 -2.84 9.59
C GLY A 118 -10.27 -3.55 10.00
N ALA A 119 -10.12 -4.84 9.69
CA ALA A 119 -8.90 -5.61 9.96
C ALA A 119 -7.67 -4.96 9.30
N ILE A 120 -7.78 -4.63 8.02
CA ILE A 120 -6.74 -4.06 7.20
C ILE A 120 -6.80 -2.53 7.26
N LYS A 121 -5.69 -1.91 7.66
CA LYS A 121 -5.55 -0.45 7.80
C LYS A 121 -5.19 0.24 6.48
N ILE A 122 -5.34 1.56 6.44
CA ILE A 122 -5.01 2.38 5.26
C ILE A 122 -3.96 3.43 5.64
N LEU A 123 -2.91 3.53 4.83
CA LEU A 123 -1.86 4.54 4.93
C LEU A 123 -1.65 5.21 3.56
N PRO A 124 -2.27 6.37 3.28
CA PRO A 124 -2.15 7.03 2.00
C PRO A 124 -0.85 7.84 1.87
N ILE A 125 -0.30 7.86 0.66
CA ILE A 125 0.77 8.80 0.28
C ILE A 125 0.09 10.04 -0.32
N ILE A 126 0.09 11.14 0.44
CA ILE A 126 -0.76 12.32 0.12
C ILE A 126 -0.06 13.37 -0.73
N THR A 127 1.25 13.23 -0.93
CA THR A 127 2.08 14.27 -1.57
C THR A 127 2.50 13.91 -2.99
N GLU A 128 2.13 12.75 -3.50
CA GLU A 128 2.49 12.35 -4.87
C GLU A 128 1.67 13.12 -5.93
N THR A 129 0.60 13.81 -5.51
CA THR A 129 -0.18 14.71 -6.36
C THR A 129 -0.37 16.08 -5.71
N ALA A 130 -0.43 17.15 -6.52
CA ALA A 130 -0.74 18.49 -6.02
C ALA A 130 -2.14 18.57 -5.37
N ALA A 131 -3.09 17.80 -5.91
CA ALA A 131 -4.44 17.70 -5.35
C ALA A 131 -4.43 17.12 -3.93
N GLY A 132 -3.66 16.05 -3.69
CA GLY A 132 -3.52 15.43 -2.37
C GLY A 132 -2.99 16.41 -1.32
N VAL A 133 -1.99 17.23 -1.69
CA VAL A 133 -1.45 18.28 -0.80
C VAL A 133 -2.51 19.33 -0.47
N LEU A 134 -3.22 19.85 -1.48
CA LEU A 134 -4.26 20.86 -1.27
C LEU A 134 -5.48 20.31 -0.51
N ALA A 135 -5.74 19.01 -0.63
CA ALA A 135 -6.82 18.31 0.04
C ALA A 135 -6.41 17.69 1.38
N ALA A 136 -5.23 17.98 1.93
CA ALA A 136 -4.70 17.34 3.14
C ALA A 136 -5.68 17.35 4.33
N ALA A 137 -6.46 18.42 4.49
CA ALA A 137 -7.46 18.50 5.56
C ALA A 137 -8.61 17.48 5.41
N THR A 138 -8.91 17.03 4.19
CA THR A 138 -10.02 16.11 3.90
C THR A 138 -9.76 14.68 4.37
N TYR A 139 -8.50 14.31 4.60
CA TYR A 139 -8.14 13.00 5.15
C TYR A 139 -8.58 12.84 6.60
N ALA A 140 -8.72 13.95 7.33
CA ALA A 140 -9.14 13.91 8.72
C ALA A 140 -10.50 13.20 8.84
N ARG A 141 -10.52 12.08 9.57
CA ARG A 141 -11.72 11.24 9.80
C ARG A 141 -12.32 10.64 8.51
N ALA A 142 -11.56 10.56 7.43
CA ALA A 142 -12.04 9.98 6.17
C ALA A 142 -12.50 8.52 6.34
N SER A 143 -11.79 7.73 7.16
CA SER A 143 -12.19 6.36 7.51
C SER A 143 -11.62 5.98 8.88
N ALA A 144 -12.29 5.07 9.60
CA ALA A 144 -11.75 4.44 10.81
C ALA A 144 -10.52 3.54 10.52
N ARG A 145 -10.27 3.20 9.26
CA ARG A 145 -9.08 2.46 8.82
C ARG A 145 -7.84 3.33 8.67
N LEU A 146 -8.00 4.65 8.59
CA LEU A 146 -6.90 5.57 8.38
C LEU A 146 -6.04 5.67 9.64
N VAL A 147 -4.77 5.29 9.55
CA VAL A 147 -3.86 5.24 10.71
C VAL A 147 -2.75 6.30 10.68
N GLY A 148 -2.64 7.04 9.59
CA GLY A 148 -1.64 8.09 9.40
C GLY A 148 -1.66 8.62 7.98
N LEU A 149 -0.73 9.51 7.66
CA LEU A 149 -0.48 10.03 6.32
C LEU A 149 1.02 9.89 6.04
N THR A 150 1.39 9.45 4.83
CA THR A 150 2.79 9.35 4.41
C THR A 150 3.13 10.38 3.33
N TRP A 151 4.42 10.69 3.25
CA TRP A 151 4.97 11.70 2.36
C TRP A 151 5.88 11.05 1.33
N GLY A 152 5.50 11.13 0.04
CA GLY A 152 6.35 10.83 -1.10
C GLY A 152 7.04 12.11 -1.57
N ALA A 153 8.35 12.24 -1.35
CA ALA A 153 9.08 13.48 -1.61
C ALA A 153 9.45 13.65 -3.10
N GLU A 154 9.72 12.56 -3.80
CA GLU A 154 10.18 12.57 -5.18
C GLU A 154 9.04 12.93 -6.16
N ASP A 155 7.88 12.31 -5.99
CA ASP A 155 6.72 12.55 -6.87
C ASP A 155 6.11 13.94 -6.70
N LEU A 156 6.11 14.50 -5.47
CA LEU A 156 5.65 15.87 -5.25
C LEU A 156 6.46 16.84 -6.11
N SER A 157 7.79 16.66 -6.12
CA SER A 157 8.71 17.53 -6.84
C SER A 157 8.42 17.51 -8.33
N ALA A 158 8.18 16.32 -8.90
CA ALA A 158 7.75 16.16 -10.28
C ALA A 158 6.38 16.80 -10.54
N ALA A 159 5.40 16.57 -9.66
CA ALA A 159 4.03 17.05 -9.82
C ALA A 159 3.91 18.58 -9.78
N ILE A 160 4.73 19.26 -8.97
CA ILE A 160 4.74 20.73 -8.88
C ILE A 160 5.77 21.40 -9.81
N GLY A 161 6.49 20.62 -10.63
CA GLY A 161 7.50 21.13 -11.53
C GLY A 161 8.78 21.64 -10.86
N ALA A 162 9.06 21.20 -9.63
CA ALA A 162 10.30 21.51 -8.93
C ALA A 162 11.48 20.80 -9.61
N ARG A 163 12.59 21.52 -9.80
CA ARG A 163 13.84 20.97 -10.34
C ARG A 163 14.86 20.86 -9.21
N LEU A 164 15.51 19.70 -9.10
CA LEU A 164 16.72 19.56 -8.28
C LEU A 164 17.82 20.37 -8.98
N HIS A 165 18.24 21.47 -8.35
CA HIS A 165 19.37 22.28 -8.79
C HIS A 165 20.70 21.64 -8.36
#